data_AF-A0A7W1S073-F1
#
_entry.id   AF-A0A7W1S073-F1
#
_cell.length_a   1.000
_cell.length_b   1.000
_cell.length_c   1.000
_cell.angle_alpha   90.00
_cell.angle_beta   90.00
_cell.angle_gamma   90.00
#
_symmetry.space_group_name_H-M   'P 1'
#
loop_
_entity.id
_entity.type
_entity.pdbx_description
1 polymer ?
#
loop_
_entity_poly.entity_id
_entity_poly.type
_entity_poly.pdbx_seq_one_letter_code
_entity_poly.pdbx_strand_id
1 'polypeptide(L)'
;MWSKHRFNDGMRLLVALLALVASCPALEAQWLGADGVDRAGGGGGVGPDGCQDVALALADLDPVHEILTVTIVAIAGDGRWIAGPNPGGEDAADLQRDASDPTAAVMRFQPRADLIGATLSVEIAYRDAAPASAELVAGACDPQALAEVADLVPALVPGPAVTWLGQDGSGRPGDVRLRIADLPAARKPVACVIADGVVGSWGTALRASVHLGDGDAVRPARWVPAADGSVDVYLAPVRDESDATLYVRLIYADGSMSITEVAGGACDPDLGAPARVEDEVELLPGDDVQAAVADGGTVRLGAGDYALDRPLIISTPVALIGDGAVLRFTQPDGDAPWSEAIAIDAGSVSLTGFALRFAAPVRWDHATSYGPALIGFASPWDANRALRLERLDLEAPPSGAAPG
;
A
#
# COMPACT_ATOMS: atom_id res chain seq x y z
N MET A 1 66.85 -53.21 18.51
CA MET A 1 65.74 -53.41 19.47
C MET A 1 65.23 -52.03 19.87
N TRP A 2 64.38 -51.42 19.03
CA TRP A 2 63.87 -50.06 19.19
C TRP A 2 62.33 -50.10 19.16
N SER A 3 61.75 -49.36 20.10
CA SER A 3 60.40 -49.54 20.65
C SER A 3 59.28 -49.03 19.72
N LYS A 4 58.24 -49.87 19.57
CA LYS A 4 57.03 -49.70 18.76
C LYS A 4 55.89 -48.98 19.51
N HIS A 5 56.17 -48.08 20.47
CA HIS A 5 55.16 -47.55 21.41
C HIS A 5 54.99 -46.02 21.43
N ARG A 6 55.28 -45.28 20.34
CA ARG A 6 55.06 -43.83 20.31
C ARG A 6 54.19 -43.28 19.18
N PHE A 7 53.51 -44.13 18.41
CA PHE A 7 52.72 -43.67 17.26
C PHE A 7 51.21 -43.57 17.50
N ASN A 8 50.69 -44.01 18.65
CA ASN A 8 49.23 -44.04 18.89
C ASN A 8 48.67 -42.89 19.73
N ASP A 9 49.48 -42.13 20.47
CA ASP A 9 48.96 -41.04 21.33
C ASP A 9 48.87 -39.69 20.61
N GLY A 10 49.67 -39.47 19.55
CA GLY A 10 49.62 -38.24 18.75
C GLY A 10 48.40 -38.13 17.82
N MET A 11 47.79 -39.27 17.46
CA MET A 11 46.66 -39.32 16.52
C MET A 11 45.29 -39.23 17.22
N ARG A 12 45.24 -39.43 18.55
CA ARG A 12 44.03 -39.19 19.35
C ARG A 12 43.84 -37.73 19.73
N LEU A 13 44.93 -36.96 19.87
CA LEU A 13 44.84 -35.50 20.04
C LEU A 13 44.47 -34.77 18.73
N LEU A 14 44.87 -35.29 17.56
CA LEU A 14 44.54 -34.66 16.28
C LEU A 14 43.10 -34.93 15.82
N VAL A 15 42.47 -36.03 16.25
CA VAL A 15 41.05 -36.33 15.98
C VAL A 15 40.12 -35.66 17.01
N ALA A 16 40.60 -35.37 18.22
CA ALA A 16 39.85 -34.57 19.20
C ALA A 16 39.90 -33.05 18.92
N LEU A 17 40.89 -32.56 18.17
CA LEU A 17 40.98 -31.15 17.77
C LEU A 17 40.21 -30.83 16.46
N LEU A 18 39.66 -31.85 15.79
CA LEU A 18 38.89 -31.73 14.53
C LEU A 18 37.38 -31.99 14.71
N ALA A 19 36.90 -32.11 15.96
CA ALA A 19 35.48 -32.29 16.29
C ALA A 19 34.97 -31.30 17.34
N LEU A 20 35.55 -30.10 17.40
CA LEU A 20 34.82 -28.91 17.82
C LEU A 20 34.33 -28.19 16.55
N VAL A 21 33.51 -28.89 15.76
CA VAL A 21 32.50 -28.17 14.98
C VAL A 21 31.58 -27.64 16.07
N ALA A 22 31.83 -26.43 16.54
CA ALA A 22 30.81 -25.68 17.27
C ALA A 22 29.59 -25.75 16.35
N SER A 23 28.58 -26.52 16.75
CA SER A 23 27.28 -26.41 16.12
C SER A 23 26.93 -24.96 16.31
N CYS A 24 26.98 -24.17 15.25
CA CYS A 24 26.36 -22.85 15.27
C CYS A 24 24.94 -23.11 15.77
N PRO A 25 24.51 -22.45 16.87
CA PRO A 25 23.14 -22.64 17.32
C PRO A 25 22.24 -22.34 16.11
N ALA A 26 21.32 -23.27 15.85
CA ALA A 26 20.41 -23.12 14.73
C ALA A 26 19.48 -21.98 15.07
N LEU A 27 19.27 -21.06 14.13
CA LEU A 27 18.27 -19.99 14.29
C LEU A 27 16.95 -20.62 14.74
N GLU A 28 16.34 -20.04 15.77
CA GLU A 28 14.99 -20.39 16.17
C GLU A 28 14.02 -19.29 15.75
N ALA A 29 12.87 -19.68 15.21
CA ALA A 29 11.80 -18.77 14.83
C ALA A 29 10.45 -19.27 15.34
N GLN A 30 9.68 -18.39 15.96
CA GLN A 30 8.38 -18.72 16.55
C GLN A 30 7.30 -17.74 16.09
N TRP A 31 6.16 -18.28 15.66
CA TRP A 31 4.96 -17.49 15.38
C TRP A 31 4.37 -16.93 16.67
N LEU A 32 4.26 -15.60 16.77
CA LEU A 32 3.55 -14.93 17.86
C LEU A 32 2.13 -14.54 17.46
N GLY A 33 1.87 -14.45 16.15
CA GLY A 33 0.61 -13.97 15.61
C GLY A 33 0.56 -12.46 15.58
N ALA A 34 -0.66 -11.95 15.37
CA ALA A 34 -0.89 -10.52 15.27
C ALA A 34 -0.90 -9.91 16.69
N ASP A 35 -0.16 -8.81 16.91
CA ASP A 35 0.07 -8.23 18.25
C ASP A 35 -0.56 -6.83 18.47
N GLY A 36 -1.30 -6.32 17.49
CA GLY A 36 -2.04 -5.07 17.51
C GLY A 36 -1.21 -3.88 17.03
N VAL A 37 0.02 -4.15 16.57
CA VAL A 37 0.99 -3.15 16.15
C VAL A 37 1.05 -3.11 14.64
N ASP A 38 1.18 -1.91 14.09
CA ASP A 38 1.49 -1.67 12.69
C ASP A 38 2.83 -0.95 12.58
N ARG A 39 3.79 -1.56 11.86
CA ARG A 39 5.14 -1.06 11.62
C ARG A 39 5.60 -1.23 10.18
N ALA A 40 5.09 -2.23 9.48
CA ALA A 40 5.48 -2.56 8.13
C ALA A 40 4.26 -2.63 7.22
N GLY A 41 4.26 -1.84 6.16
CA GLY A 41 3.24 -1.89 5.13
C GLY A 41 3.55 -2.89 4.01
N GLY A 42 2.54 -3.12 3.19
CA GLY A 42 2.66 -3.86 1.94
C GLY A 42 3.62 -3.20 0.93
N GLY A 43 4.27 -4.01 0.11
CA GLY A 43 5.18 -3.59 -0.96
C GLY A 43 6.54 -3.07 -0.48
N GLY A 44 7.28 -2.46 -1.40
CA GLY A 44 8.62 -1.90 -1.12
C GLY A 44 8.63 -0.63 -0.27
N GLY A 45 7.46 -0.19 0.22
CA GLY A 45 7.29 0.93 1.15
C GLY A 45 8.07 0.73 2.44
N VAL A 46 8.21 1.79 3.24
CA VAL A 46 8.77 1.69 4.59
C VAL A 46 7.81 2.33 5.56
N GLY A 47 7.62 1.68 6.70
CA GLY A 47 6.73 2.15 7.74
C GLY A 47 5.31 1.57 7.65
N PRO A 48 4.44 1.98 8.58
CA PRO A 48 3.08 1.46 8.78
C PRO A 48 2.10 1.82 7.66
N ASP A 49 1.02 1.03 7.50
CA ASP A 49 -0.02 1.20 6.46
C ASP A 49 -1.49 1.18 6.97
N GLY A 50 -1.68 1.18 8.28
CA GLY A 50 -2.95 1.11 8.98
C GLY A 50 -3.43 -0.32 9.29
N CYS A 51 -2.77 -1.35 8.79
CA CYS A 51 -3.11 -2.74 9.05
C CYS A 51 -2.16 -3.39 10.06
N GLN A 52 -2.69 -4.36 10.80
CA GLN A 52 -1.96 -5.06 11.84
C GLN A 52 -0.88 -5.98 11.26
N ASP A 53 0.33 -5.85 11.79
CA ASP A 53 1.41 -6.78 11.53
C ASP A 53 1.23 -8.11 12.26
N VAL A 54 1.85 -9.15 11.70
CA VAL A 54 2.19 -10.38 12.41
C VAL A 54 3.59 -10.27 12.96
N ALA A 55 3.80 -10.77 14.18
CA ALA A 55 5.11 -10.87 14.81
C ALA A 55 5.68 -12.30 14.81
N LEU A 56 6.98 -12.41 14.56
CA LEU A 56 7.82 -13.58 14.79
C LEU A 56 8.84 -13.27 15.89
N ALA A 57 8.97 -14.15 16.87
CA ALA A 57 10.13 -14.15 17.76
C ALA A 57 11.28 -14.89 17.08
N LEU A 58 12.46 -14.27 17.06
CA LEU A 58 13.72 -14.86 16.63
C LEU A 58 14.65 -15.01 17.84
N ALA A 59 15.29 -16.17 17.95
CA ALA A 59 16.26 -16.46 19.00
C ALA A 59 17.52 -17.13 18.41
N ASP A 60 18.57 -17.23 19.22
CA ASP A 60 19.88 -17.75 18.82
C ASP A 60 20.53 -16.96 17.67
N LEU A 61 20.28 -15.65 17.61
CA LEU A 61 20.96 -14.74 16.68
C LEU A 61 22.44 -14.58 17.04
N ASP A 62 23.30 -14.43 16.03
CA ASP A 62 24.73 -14.14 16.24
C ASP A 62 24.89 -12.75 16.86
N PRO A 63 25.27 -12.62 18.14
CA PRO A 63 25.27 -11.33 18.84
C PRO A 63 26.44 -10.42 18.44
N VAL A 64 27.41 -10.94 17.68
CA VAL A 64 28.64 -10.23 17.31
C VAL A 64 28.52 -9.62 15.92
N HIS A 65 27.96 -10.36 14.97
CA HIS A 65 27.89 -9.93 13.58
C HIS A 65 26.65 -9.05 13.33
N GLU A 66 26.82 -8.05 12.48
CA GLU A 66 25.74 -7.18 12.01
C GLU A 66 24.79 -8.01 11.13
N ILE A 67 23.48 -7.93 11.41
CA ILE A 67 22.45 -8.47 10.52
C ILE A 67 22.33 -7.52 9.33
N LEU A 68 22.59 -8.03 8.13
CA LEU A 68 22.41 -7.27 6.89
C LEU A 68 20.97 -7.31 6.42
N THR A 69 20.40 -8.51 6.31
CA THR A 69 19.02 -8.73 5.87
C THR A 69 18.38 -9.87 6.63
N VAL A 70 17.08 -9.78 6.85
CA VAL A 70 16.23 -10.91 7.22
C VAL A 70 15.13 -11.06 6.17
N THR A 71 14.99 -12.25 5.60
CA THR A 71 13.99 -12.56 4.58
C THR A 71 13.02 -13.60 5.13
N ILE A 72 11.72 -13.35 5.01
CA ILE A 72 10.65 -14.33 5.21
C ILE A 72 10.15 -14.76 3.84
N VAL A 73 10.01 -16.07 3.62
CA VAL A 73 9.42 -16.64 2.40
C VAL A 73 8.33 -17.63 2.78
N ALA A 74 7.12 -17.44 2.25
CA ALA A 74 6.09 -18.47 2.29
C ALA A 74 6.45 -19.58 1.28
N ILE A 75 6.76 -20.79 1.76
CA ILE A 75 7.29 -21.88 0.91
C ILE A 75 6.25 -22.34 -0.13
N ALA A 76 4.98 -22.33 0.26
CA ALA A 76 3.85 -22.65 -0.60
C ALA A 76 2.96 -21.41 -0.75
N GLY A 77 3.29 -20.52 -1.69
CA GLY A 77 2.50 -19.34 -2.01
C GLY A 77 3.36 -18.16 -2.48
N ASP A 78 2.69 -17.03 -2.70
CA ASP A 78 3.31 -15.77 -3.09
C ASP A 78 3.38 -14.87 -1.84
N GLY A 79 4.48 -14.96 -1.10
CA GLY A 79 4.70 -14.15 0.09
C GLY A 79 6.18 -14.03 0.39
N ARG A 80 6.71 -12.81 0.31
CA ARG A 80 8.11 -12.52 0.59
C ARG A 80 8.27 -11.16 1.25
N TRP A 81 8.86 -11.16 2.45
CA TRP A 81 9.06 -9.96 3.25
C TRP A 81 10.52 -9.79 3.63
N ILE A 82 11.05 -8.57 3.58
CA ILE A 82 12.46 -8.28 3.84
C ILE A 82 12.62 -7.14 4.83
N ALA A 83 13.36 -7.40 5.91
CA ALA A 83 13.96 -6.39 6.76
C ALA A 83 15.41 -6.13 6.30
N GLY A 84 15.76 -4.85 6.09
CA GLY A 84 17.07 -4.41 5.60
C GLY A 84 17.09 -4.02 4.11
N PRO A 85 18.26 -4.07 3.44
CA PRO A 85 18.37 -3.80 2.02
C PRO A 85 17.44 -4.68 1.17
N ASN A 86 16.56 -4.04 0.40
CA ASN A 86 15.53 -4.71 -0.40
C ASN A 86 15.59 -4.22 -1.86
N PRO A 87 16.59 -4.64 -2.64
CA PRO A 87 16.72 -4.25 -4.04
C PRO A 87 15.63 -4.80 -4.96
N GLY A 88 14.97 -5.88 -4.53
CA GLY A 88 13.84 -6.48 -5.24
C GLY A 88 12.54 -5.69 -5.07
N GLY A 89 12.48 -4.81 -4.06
CA GLY A 89 11.26 -4.11 -3.62
C GLY A 89 10.14 -5.08 -3.23
N GLU A 90 10.52 -6.17 -2.56
CA GLU A 90 9.63 -7.11 -1.88
C GLU A 90 8.85 -6.41 -0.75
N ASP A 91 7.90 -7.09 -0.11
CA ASP A 91 7.18 -6.50 1.02
C ASP A 91 8.14 -6.16 2.16
N ALA A 92 7.87 -5.07 2.87
CA ALA A 92 8.69 -4.65 3.99
C ALA A 92 8.46 -5.53 5.22
N ALA A 93 9.51 -5.65 6.04
CA ALA A 93 9.41 -6.14 7.40
C ALA A 93 10.22 -5.24 8.33
N ASP A 94 9.77 -5.09 9.55
CA ASP A 94 10.51 -4.47 10.65
C ASP A 94 11.28 -5.54 11.42
N LEU A 95 12.52 -5.25 11.81
CA LEU A 95 13.32 -6.11 12.67
C LEU A 95 13.79 -5.31 13.88
N GLN A 96 13.33 -5.72 15.06
CA GLN A 96 13.70 -5.12 16.32
C GLN A 96 14.50 -6.11 17.17
N ARG A 97 15.82 -5.93 17.20
CA ARG A 97 16.70 -6.68 18.10
C ARG A 97 16.47 -6.25 19.55
N ASP A 98 16.48 -7.19 20.49
CA ASP A 98 16.38 -6.86 21.91
C ASP A 98 17.69 -6.19 22.36
N ALA A 99 17.58 -5.00 22.93
CA ALA A 99 18.72 -4.21 23.38
C ALA A 99 19.42 -4.81 24.62
N SER A 100 18.69 -5.60 25.40
CA SER A 100 19.18 -6.29 26.59
C SER A 100 19.67 -7.71 26.28
N ASP A 101 19.19 -8.30 25.19
CA ASP A 101 19.62 -9.60 24.68
C ASP A 101 19.84 -9.56 23.16
N PRO A 102 21.08 -9.33 22.69
CA PRO A 102 21.35 -9.31 21.26
C PRO A 102 21.18 -10.70 20.60
N THR A 103 20.93 -11.78 21.32
CA THR A 103 20.60 -13.07 20.71
C THR A 103 19.12 -13.20 20.34
N ALA A 104 18.29 -12.22 20.71
CA ALA A 104 16.85 -12.20 20.44
C ALA A 104 16.43 -11.01 19.56
N ALA A 105 15.37 -11.21 18.77
CA ALA A 105 14.70 -10.13 18.05
C ALA A 105 13.21 -10.44 17.85
N VAL A 106 12.42 -9.40 17.58
CA VAL A 106 11.07 -9.54 17.04
C VAL A 106 11.09 -9.02 15.60
N MET A 107 10.57 -9.82 14.68
CA MET A 107 10.34 -9.42 13.29
C MET A 107 8.85 -9.21 13.06
N ARG A 108 8.47 -8.11 12.43
CA ARG A 108 7.07 -7.79 12.09
C ARG A 108 6.90 -7.61 10.59
N PHE A 109 5.79 -8.10 10.07
CA PHE A 109 5.44 -7.99 8.67
C PHE A 109 3.93 -8.10 8.47
N GLN A 110 3.40 -7.45 7.45
CA GLN A 110 1.99 -7.49 7.11
C GLN A 110 1.72 -8.59 6.07
N PRO A 111 0.94 -9.63 6.43
CA PRO A 111 0.58 -10.67 5.48
C PRO A 111 -0.49 -10.17 4.49
N ARG A 112 -0.47 -10.68 3.26
CA ARG A 112 -1.48 -10.37 2.22
C ARG A 112 -2.74 -11.24 2.29
N ALA A 113 -2.67 -12.33 3.07
CA ALA A 113 -3.72 -13.33 3.23
C ALA A 113 -3.61 -13.96 4.61
N ASP A 114 -4.64 -14.69 5.07
CA ASP A 114 -4.50 -15.54 6.24
C ASP A 114 -3.44 -16.63 5.97
N LEU A 115 -2.44 -16.73 6.84
CA LEU A 115 -1.31 -17.64 6.72
C LEU A 115 -1.47 -18.94 7.51
N ILE A 116 -2.66 -19.22 8.07
CA ILE A 116 -2.89 -20.40 8.89
C ILE A 116 -2.38 -21.70 8.23
N GLY A 117 -1.43 -22.36 8.90
CA GLY A 117 -0.85 -23.62 8.46
C GLY A 117 0.19 -23.52 7.33
N ALA A 118 0.48 -22.32 6.81
CA ALA A 118 1.54 -22.11 5.83
C ALA A 118 2.92 -22.33 6.47
N THR A 119 3.84 -22.97 5.75
CA THR A 119 5.25 -23.06 6.18
C THR A 119 6.00 -21.82 5.71
N LEU A 120 6.66 -21.15 6.64
CA LEU A 120 7.52 -20.00 6.39
C LEU A 120 8.99 -20.38 6.59
N SER A 121 9.85 -19.95 5.66
CA SER A 121 11.30 -19.96 5.83
C SER A 121 11.76 -18.57 6.26
N VAL A 122 12.59 -18.48 7.29
CA VAL A 122 13.26 -17.26 7.74
C VAL A 122 14.75 -17.42 7.47
N GLU A 123 15.33 -16.47 6.72
CA GLU A 123 16.74 -16.47 6.34
C GLU A 123 17.41 -15.18 6.81
N ILE A 124 18.53 -15.30 7.50
CA ILE A 124 19.33 -14.18 8.01
C ILE A 124 20.69 -14.17 7.32
N ALA A 125 21.01 -13.04 6.69
CA ALA A 125 22.36 -12.76 6.20
C ALA A 125 23.08 -11.85 7.19
N TYR A 126 24.25 -12.31 7.64
CA TYR A 126 25.14 -11.52 8.50
C TYR A 126 26.28 -10.90 7.69
N ARG A 127 26.82 -9.79 8.17
CA ARG A 127 28.09 -9.25 7.68
C ARG A 127 29.22 -10.17 8.13
N ASP A 128 30.01 -10.64 7.18
CA ASP A 128 31.25 -11.40 7.41
C ASP A 128 31.09 -12.71 8.21
N ALA A 129 29.87 -13.25 8.31
CA ALA A 129 29.56 -14.51 8.96
C ALA A 129 28.68 -15.42 8.10
N ALA A 130 28.56 -16.69 8.50
CA ALA A 130 27.69 -17.64 7.82
C ALA A 130 26.22 -17.23 8.00
N PRO A 131 25.37 -17.39 6.96
CA PRO A 131 23.95 -17.15 7.10
C PRO A 131 23.32 -18.17 8.06
N ALA A 132 22.17 -17.80 8.63
CA ALA A 132 21.36 -18.69 9.46
C ALA A 132 19.94 -18.77 8.89
N SER A 133 19.26 -19.89 9.12
CA SER A 133 17.87 -20.06 8.69
C SER A 133 17.06 -20.94 9.64
N ALA A 134 15.75 -20.73 9.61
CA ALA A 134 14.77 -21.48 10.40
C ALA A 134 13.49 -21.66 9.57
N GLU A 135 12.73 -22.70 9.88
CA GLU A 135 11.37 -22.87 9.35
C GLU A 135 10.36 -22.88 10.50
N LEU A 136 9.18 -22.33 10.25
CA LEU A 136 8.06 -22.38 11.17
C LEU A 136 6.74 -22.59 10.43
N VAL A 137 5.71 -23.02 11.17
CA VAL A 137 4.34 -23.06 10.66
C VAL A 137 3.60 -21.84 11.20
N ALA A 138 3.03 -21.05 10.29
CA ALA A 138 2.25 -19.87 10.62
C ALA A 138 0.90 -20.24 11.25
N GLY A 139 0.45 -19.39 12.17
CA GLY A 139 -0.89 -19.43 12.73
C GLY A 139 -1.87 -18.55 11.94
N ALA A 140 -3.11 -18.47 12.42
CA ALA A 140 -4.12 -17.61 11.82
C ALA A 140 -3.76 -16.12 11.97
N CYS A 141 -4.10 -15.34 10.96
CA CYS A 141 -4.05 -13.88 10.98
C CYS A 141 -5.17 -13.29 10.12
N ASP A 142 -5.60 -12.08 10.45
CA ASP A 142 -6.48 -11.29 9.60
C ASP A 142 -5.64 -10.19 8.93
N PRO A 143 -5.34 -10.30 7.62
CA PRO A 143 -4.52 -9.32 6.91
C PRO A 143 -5.20 -7.95 6.74
N GLN A 144 -6.47 -7.82 7.10
CA GLN A 144 -7.25 -6.57 7.01
C GLN A 144 -7.62 -6.02 8.39
N ALA A 145 -7.13 -6.63 9.47
CA ALA A 145 -7.33 -6.11 10.81
C ALA A 145 -6.64 -4.75 10.95
N LEU A 146 -7.38 -3.73 11.38
CA LEU A 146 -6.82 -2.40 11.64
C LEU A 146 -6.01 -2.40 12.95
N ALA A 147 -4.92 -1.64 12.97
CA ALA A 147 -4.06 -1.50 14.14
C ALA A 147 -3.76 -0.02 14.45
N GLU A 148 -3.27 0.23 15.66
CA GLU A 148 -2.68 1.53 15.98
C GLU A 148 -1.33 1.62 15.29
N VAL A 149 -1.16 2.67 14.48
CA VAL A 149 0.11 3.04 13.86
C VAL A 149 1.13 3.25 14.98
N ALA A 150 2.17 2.41 15.02
CA ALA A 150 3.23 2.61 15.98
C ALA A 150 4.01 3.89 15.62
N ASP A 151 4.37 4.69 16.63
CA ASP A 151 5.35 5.78 16.48
C ASP A 151 6.70 5.16 16.08
N LEU A 152 6.90 4.91 14.79
CA LEU A 152 8.14 4.37 14.26
C LEU A 152 8.92 5.50 13.59
N VAL A 153 10.18 5.60 14.00
CA VAL A 153 11.24 6.20 13.18
C VAL A 153 11.94 5.00 12.54
N PRO A 154 11.75 4.70 11.24
CA PRO A 154 12.55 3.71 10.53
C PRO A 154 14.02 3.98 10.83
N ALA A 155 14.83 2.93 10.99
CA ALA A 155 16.27 3.12 11.18
C ALA A 155 16.83 3.92 10.00
N LEU A 156 17.09 5.22 10.23
CA LEU A 156 17.51 6.12 9.18
C LEU A 156 18.88 5.69 8.68
N VAL A 157 18.95 5.37 7.38
CA VAL A 157 20.21 5.15 6.69
C VAL A 157 20.54 6.46 5.98
N PRO A 158 21.55 7.23 6.42
CA PRO A 158 21.79 8.59 5.94
C PRO A 158 21.75 8.67 4.41
N GLY A 159 20.83 9.49 3.92
CA GLY A 159 20.55 9.66 2.50
C GLY A 159 20.85 11.06 2.00
N PRO A 160 20.55 11.30 0.71
CA PRO A 160 20.59 12.65 0.14
C PRO A 160 19.63 13.59 0.86
N ALA A 161 19.87 14.89 0.74
CA ALA A 161 18.97 15.91 1.23
C ALA A 161 17.67 15.90 0.40
N VAL A 162 16.52 15.91 1.09
CA VAL A 162 15.19 15.95 0.46
C VAL A 162 14.44 17.18 0.93
N THR A 163 13.83 17.89 -0.02
CA THR A 163 13.06 19.10 0.25
C THR A 163 11.66 18.98 -0.33
N TRP A 164 10.64 19.21 0.49
CA TRP A 164 9.27 19.44 0.04
C TRP A 164 9.14 20.80 -0.66
N LEU A 165 8.63 20.81 -1.89
CA LEU A 165 8.38 22.03 -2.65
C LEU A 165 6.88 22.31 -2.85
N GLY A 166 6.02 21.39 -2.41
CA GLY A 166 4.56 21.51 -2.51
C GLY A 166 4.03 21.38 -3.94
N GLN A 167 2.79 21.78 -4.11
CA GLN A 167 2.11 21.83 -5.42
C GLN A 167 2.45 23.14 -6.14
N ASP A 168 3.68 23.21 -6.68
CA ASP A 168 4.23 24.41 -7.32
C ASP A 168 3.80 24.61 -8.79
N GLY A 169 3.01 23.67 -9.33
CA GLY A 169 2.52 23.69 -10.71
C GLY A 169 3.55 23.30 -11.77
N SER A 170 4.77 22.85 -11.40
CA SER A 170 5.76 22.38 -12.38
C SER A 170 5.57 20.92 -12.82
N GLY A 171 4.63 20.22 -12.19
CA GLY A 171 4.24 18.83 -12.49
C GLY A 171 2.96 18.73 -13.32
N ARG A 172 2.24 17.59 -13.20
CA ARG A 172 0.83 17.54 -13.61
C ARG A 172 0.00 18.39 -12.64
N PRO A 173 -1.22 18.82 -13.03
CA PRO A 173 -2.13 19.46 -12.10
C PRO A 173 -2.26 18.65 -10.81
N GLY A 174 -2.09 19.31 -9.67
CA GLY A 174 -2.14 18.71 -8.35
C GLY A 174 -0.94 17.86 -7.92
N ASP A 175 0.06 17.60 -8.77
CA ASP A 175 1.26 16.89 -8.33
C ASP A 175 2.01 17.74 -7.28
N VAL A 176 2.36 17.12 -6.17
CA VAL A 176 3.38 17.59 -5.24
C VAL A 176 4.76 17.34 -5.85
N ARG A 177 5.70 18.25 -5.59
CA ARG A 177 7.11 18.12 -5.96
C ARG A 177 8.00 17.97 -4.73
N LEU A 178 8.85 16.97 -4.75
CA LEU A 178 9.99 16.81 -3.85
C LEU A 178 11.28 17.02 -4.64
N ARG A 179 12.29 17.67 -4.06
CA ARG A 179 13.65 17.69 -4.63
C ARG A 179 14.59 16.84 -3.80
N ILE A 180 15.35 15.99 -4.48
CA ILE A 180 16.43 15.19 -3.94
C ILE A 180 17.76 15.76 -4.45
N ALA A 181 18.55 16.33 -3.55
CA ALA A 181 19.87 16.91 -3.83
C ALA A 181 21.00 16.03 -3.29
N ASP A 182 22.25 16.31 -3.68
CA ASP A 182 23.44 15.61 -3.16
C ASP A 182 23.40 14.08 -3.35
N LEU A 183 22.88 13.63 -4.50
CA LEU A 183 22.87 12.21 -4.85
C LEU A 183 24.31 11.65 -4.88
N PRO A 184 24.55 10.48 -4.25
CA PRO A 184 25.89 9.92 -4.18
C PRO A 184 26.39 9.50 -5.57
N ALA A 185 27.39 10.21 -6.12
CA ALA A 185 27.90 9.96 -7.47
C ALA A 185 28.40 8.51 -7.70
N ALA A 186 28.87 7.83 -6.64
CA ALA A 186 29.34 6.45 -6.70
C ALA A 186 28.20 5.41 -6.67
N ARG A 187 26.97 5.79 -6.30
CA ARG A 187 25.83 4.87 -6.14
C ARG A 187 24.67 5.35 -7.00
N LYS A 188 24.38 4.62 -8.08
CA LYS A 188 23.28 4.95 -8.99
C LYS A 188 21.93 4.48 -8.41
N PRO A 189 20.94 5.37 -8.22
CA PRO A 189 19.59 4.94 -7.85
C PRO A 189 18.96 4.07 -8.94
N VAL A 190 18.25 3.02 -8.52
CA VAL A 190 17.46 2.12 -9.37
C VAL A 190 15.97 2.14 -9.03
N ALA A 191 15.59 2.70 -7.88
CA ALA A 191 14.22 3.05 -7.55
C ALA A 191 14.16 4.13 -6.47
N CYS A 192 13.00 4.76 -6.37
CA CYS A 192 12.63 5.68 -5.30
C CYS A 192 11.24 5.31 -4.80
N VAL A 193 11.07 5.25 -3.48
CA VAL A 193 9.78 5.04 -2.81
C VAL A 193 9.62 6.12 -1.76
N ILE A 194 8.43 6.69 -1.68
CA ILE A 194 8.05 7.74 -0.74
C ILE A 194 6.85 7.21 0.03
N ALA A 195 6.92 7.17 1.35
CA ALA A 195 5.82 6.75 2.21
C ALA A 195 5.46 7.86 3.18
N ASP A 196 4.17 8.04 3.48
CA ASP A 196 3.68 9.05 4.44
C ASP A 196 3.51 8.52 5.88
N GLY A 197 3.86 7.25 6.10
CA GLY A 197 3.75 6.56 7.39
C GLY A 197 2.30 6.36 7.86
N VAL A 198 1.31 6.48 6.98
CA VAL A 198 -0.10 6.25 7.31
C VAL A 198 -0.78 5.37 6.27
N VAL A 199 -0.83 5.78 5.00
CA VAL A 199 -1.56 5.07 3.91
C VAL A 199 -0.91 5.32 2.55
N GLY A 200 -0.32 6.50 2.35
CA GLY A 200 0.25 6.92 1.08
C GLY A 200 1.62 6.30 0.87
N SER A 201 1.75 5.50 -0.18
CA SER A 201 3.05 5.10 -0.74
C SER A 201 3.08 5.43 -2.23
N TRP A 202 4.18 6.05 -2.67
CA TRP A 202 4.42 6.40 -4.06
C TRP A 202 5.80 5.93 -4.50
N GLY A 203 5.92 5.37 -5.70
CA GLY A 203 7.15 4.74 -6.13
C GLY A 203 7.42 4.88 -7.61
N THR A 204 8.70 4.80 -7.96
CA THR A 204 9.15 4.79 -9.34
C THR A 204 10.35 3.86 -9.49
N ALA A 205 10.20 2.85 -10.34
CA ALA A 205 11.28 1.96 -10.72
C ALA A 205 12.08 2.61 -11.87
N LEU A 206 13.38 2.84 -11.63
CA LEU A 206 14.30 3.42 -12.62
C LEU A 206 15.00 2.32 -13.45
N ARG A 207 14.76 1.05 -13.10
CA ARG A 207 15.20 -0.14 -13.81
C ARG A 207 14.08 -1.16 -13.82
N ALA A 208 13.87 -1.81 -14.97
CA ALA A 208 12.78 -2.77 -15.17
C ALA A 208 12.84 -4.02 -14.27
N SER A 209 13.99 -4.31 -13.64
CA SER A 209 14.16 -5.46 -12.74
C SER A 209 13.77 -5.17 -11.29
N VAL A 210 13.39 -3.94 -10.97
CA VAL A 210 12.92 -3.59 -9.63
C VAL A 210 11.40 -3.64 -9.66
N HIS A 211 10.83 -4.49 -8.80
CA HIS A 211 9.40 -4.53 -8.53
C HIS A 211 9.16 -3.69 -7.28
N LEU A 212 8.10 -2.89 -7.22
CA LEU A 212 7.80 -2.07 -6.03
C LEU A 212 6.54 -2.56 -5.31
N GLY A 213 6.17 -3.82 -5.53
CA GLY A 213 4.88 -4.38 -5.22
C GLY A 213 3.94 -4.42 -6.42
N ASP A 214 2.90 -5.24 -6.33
CA ASP A 214 1.81 -5.32 -7.29
C ASP A 214 0.62 -4.47 -6.81
N GLY A 215 -0.11 -3.83 -7.73
CA GLY A 215 -1.41 -3.20 -7.45
C GLY A 215 -1.37 -1.81 -6.79
N ASP A 216 -2.42 -1.52 -6.00
CA ASP A 216 -2.69 -0.21 -5.37
C ASP A 216 -1.73 0.15 -4.22
N ALA A 217 -0.86 -0.78 -3.79
CA ALA A 217 0.01 -0.61 -2.63
C ALA A 217 1.07 0.49 -2.82
N VAL A 218 1.50 0.75 -4.06
CA VAL A 218 2.47 1.82 -4.36
C VAL A 218 2.01 2.61 -5.59
N ARG A 219 1.57 3.83 -5.36
CA ARG A 219 1.08 4.74 -6.40
C ARG A 219 2.24 5.23 -7.29
N PRO A 220 2.00 5.57 -8.56
CA PRO A 220 3.08 6.00 -9.44
C PRO A 220 3.63 7.37 -9.03
N ALA A 221 4.95 7.43 -8.84
CA ALA A 221 5.73 8.67 -8.79
C ALA A 221 6.49 8.88 -10.11
N ARG A 222 6.83 10.13 -10.41
CA ARG A 222 7.60 10.49 -11.61
C ARG A 222 8.96 11.06 -11.23
N TRP A 223 10.02 10.39 -11.69
CA TRP A 223 11.42 10.81 -11.52
C TRP A 223 11.87 11.72 -12.68
N VAL A 224 12.29 12.95 -12.37
CA VAL A 224 12.74 13.93 -13.37
C VAL A 224 14.12 14.47 -12.98
N PRO A 225 15.20 14.04 -13.67
CA PRO A 225 16.53 14.59 -13.44
C PRO A 225 16.61 16.08 -13.76
N ALA A 226 17.29 16.85 -12.91
CA ALA A 226 17.58 18.26 -13.14
C ALA A 226 19.01 18.45 -13.69
N ALA A 227 19.26 19.63 -14.28
CA ALA A 227 20.55 19.95 -14.90
C ALA A 227 21.71 20.12 -13.90
N ASP A 228 21.39 20.39 -12.63
CA ASP A 228 22.35 20.58 -11.54
C ASP A 228 22.75 19.26 -10.84
N GLY A 229 22.27 18.11 -11.34
CA GLY A 229 22.51 16.80 -10.76
C GLY A 229 21.55 16.41 -9.63
N SER A 230 20.63 17.30 -9.25
CA SER A 230 19.49 16.96 -8.41
C SER A 230 18.40 16.22 -9.20
N VAL A 231 17.37 15.77 -8.50
CA VAL A 231 16.20 15.12 -9.08
C VAL A 231 14.94 15.69 -8.47
N ASP A 232 13.94 15.95 -9.30
CA ASP A 232 12.58 16.19 -8.84
C ASP A 232 11.78 14.89 -8.89
N VAL A 233 11.06 14.61 -7.81
CA VAL A 233 10.08 13.53 -7.76
C VAL A 233 8.69 14.16 -7.64
N TYR A 234 7.81 13.78 -8.56
CA TYR A 234 6.42 14.25 -8.58
C TYR A 234 5.49 13.11 -8.15
N LEU A 235 4.54 13.42 -7.28
CA LEU A 235 3.52 12.47 -6.81
C LEU A 235 2.18 13.18 -6.67
N ALA A 236 1.09 12.45 -6.92
CA ALA A 236 -0.25 12.99 -6.71
C ALA A 236 -0.65 12.69 -5.26
N PRO A 237 -0.79 13.71 -4.39
CA PRO A 237 -1.11 13.50 -2.99
C PRO A 237 -2.50 12.88 -2.84
N VAL A 238 -2.71 12.20 -1.70
CA VAL A 238 -3.95 11.47 -1.39
C VAL A 238 -4.71 12.09 -0.22
N ARG A 239 -4.04 13.00 0.49
CA ARG A 239 -4.54 13.84 1.58
C ARG A 239 -3.69 15.09 1.68
N ASP A 240 -4.00 15.95 2.64
CA ASP A 240 -3.11 17.02 3.07
C ASP A 240 -1.98 16.44 3.94
N GLU A 241 -0.73 16.71 3.59
CA GLU A 241 0.47 16.21 4.27
C GLU A 241 1.10 17.24 5.22
N SER A 242 0.40 18.33 5.56
CA SER A 242 0.91 19.43 6.41
C SER A 242 1.51 18.97 7.74
N ASP A 243 0.98 17.91 8.34
CA ASP A 243 1.40 17.37 9.63
C ASP A 243 2.07 15.99 9.51
N ALA A 244 2.37 15.55 8.28
CA ALA A 244 2.96 14.25 8.02
C ALA A 244 4.49 14.29 8.02
N THR A 245 5.10 13.18 8.43
CA THR A 245 6.52 12.91 8.17
C THR A 245 6.59 11.90 7.04
N LEU A 246 7.22 12.28 5.93
CA LEU A 246 7.41 11.39 4.80
C LEU A 246 8.79 10.75 4.86
N TYR A 247 8.87 9.50 4.41
CA TYR A 247 10.10 8.73 4.30
C TYR A 247 10.43 8.52 2.84
N VAL A 248 11.58 9.06 2.39
CA VAL A 248 12.08 8.86 1.04
C VAL A 248 13.16 7.78 1.06
N ARG A 249 12.83 6.63 0.51
CA ARG A 249 13.72 5.49 0.31
C ARG A 249 14.31 5.53 -1.09
N LEU A 250 15.64 5.56 -1.19
CA LEU A 250 16.34 5.31 -2.44
C LEU A 250 16.98 3.92 -2.41
N ILE A 251 16.74 3.15 -3.47
CA ILE A 251 17.37 1.85 -3.69
C ILE A 251 18.48 2.06 -4.73
N TYR A 252 19.68 1.59 -4.46
CA TYR A 252 20.84 1.73 -5.34
C TYR A 252 21.16 0.44 -6.09
N ALA A 253 21.89 0.57 -7.21
CA ALA A 253 22.23 -0.56 -8.08
C ALA A 253 23.10 -1.64 -7.42
N ASP A 254 23.82 -1.29 -6.35
CA ASP A 254 24.64 -2.22 -5.54
C ASP A 254 23.81 -2.96 -4.47
N GLY A 255 22.50 -2.72 -4.42
CA GLY A 255 21.58 -3.29 -3.46
C GLY A 255 21.47 -2.52 -2.15
N SER A 256 22.35 -1.55 -1.91
CA SER A 256 22.22 -0.68 -0.74
C SER A 256 21.01 0.24 -0.85
N MET A 257 20.60 0.83 0.27
CA MET A 257 19.53 1.81 0.31
C MET A 257 19.89 3.00 1.19
N SER A 258 19.17 4.10 1.03
CA SER A 258 19.10 5.19 2.01
C SER A 258 17.65 5.51 2.32
N ILE A 259 17.41 6.04 3.53
CA ILE A 259 16.09 6.49 3.98
C ILE A 259 16.28 7.87 4.59
N THR A 260 15.65 8.87 4.00
CA THR A 260 15.67 10.26 4.47
C THR A 260 14.26 10.68 4.86
N GLU A 261 14.13 11.31 6.04
CA GLU A 261 12.91 11.98 6.45
C GLU A 261 12.77 13.34 5.77
N VAL A 262 11.54 13.68 5.41
CA VAL A 262 11.17 15.02 4.96
C VAL A 262 9.82 15.36 5.56
N ALA A 263 9.72 16.56 6.16
CA ALA A 263 8.43 17.07 6.60
C ALA A 263 7.52 17.25 5.36
N GLY A 264 6.32 16.70 5.44
CA GLY A 264 5.26 17.01 4.50
C GLY A 264 4.86 18.49 4.59
N GLY A 265 4.02 18.92 3.67
CA GLY A 265 3.50 20.27 3.69
C GLY A 265 2.11 20.33 3.09
N ALA A 266 1.51 21.52 3.18
CA ALA A 266 0.16 21.75 2.66
C ALA A 266 0.04 21.34 1.20
N CYS A 267 -0.91 20.47 0.94
CA CYS A 267 -1.32 20.10 -0.40
C CYS A 267 -2.81 19.77 -0.44
N ASP A 268 -3.41 20.04 -1.59
CA ASP A 268 -4.80 19.75 -1.89
C ASP A 268 -4.87 18.50 -2.80
N PRO A 269 -5.33 17.34 -2.29
CA PRO A 269 -5.47 16.12 -3.10
C PRO A 269 -6.44 16.28 -4.28
N ASP A 270 -7.32 17.28 -4.21
CA ASP A 270 -8.35 17.56 -5.20
C ASP A 270 -7.85 18.47 -6.32
N LEU A 271 -6.69 19.12 -6.17
CA LEU A 271 -6.15 20.06 -7.17
C LEU A 271 -5.83 19.40 -8.52
N GLY A 272 -5.62 18.08 -8.52
CA GLY A 272 -5.40 17.30 -9.74
C GLY A 272 -6.67 16.82 -10.42
N ALA A 273 -7.83 16.98 -9.78
CA ALA A 273 -9.10 16.57 -10.35
C ALA A 273 -9.45 17.47 -11.55
N PRO A 274 -10.01 16.92 -12.64
CA PRO A 274 -10.47 17.74 -13.76
C PRO A 274 -11.48 18.78 -13.28
N ALA A 275 -11.32 20.02 -13.74
CA ALA A 275 -12.26 21.08 -13.41
C ALA A 275 -13.62 20.80 -14.03
N ARG A 276 -14.67 21.13 -13.29
CA ARG A 276 -16.03 21.18 -13.80
C ARG A 276 -16.17 22.33 -14.80
N VAL A 277 -16.89 22.11 -15.90
CA VAL A 277 -17.30 23.20 -16.80
C VAL A 277 -18.27 24.13 -16.08
N GLU A 278 -18.27 25.42 -16.43
CA GLU A 278 -19.10 26.42 -15.72
C GLU A 278 -20.59 26.37 -16.11
N ASP A 279 -20.97 25.51 -17.05
CA ASP A 279 -22.34 25.38 -17.53
C ASP A 279 -23.29 24.89 -16.43
N GLU A 280 -24.51 25.41 -16.44
CA GLU A 280 -25.58 25.05 -15.52
C GLU A 280 -26.85 24.72 -16.29
N VAL A 281 -27.48 23.60 -15.93
CA VAL A 281 -28.75 23.14 -16.51
C VAL A 281 -29.72 22.79 -15.39
N GLU A 282 -30.97 23.23 -15.54
CA GLU A 282 -32.09 22.83 -14.68
C GLU A 282 -32.94 21.79 -15.40
N LEU A 283 -33.23 20.69 -14.72
CA LEU A 283 -34.04 19.58 -15.22
C LEU A 283 -35.33 19.48 -14.42
N LEU A 284 -36.41 19.11 -15.09
CA LEU A 284 -37.69 18.75 -14.50
C LEU A 284 -37.93 17.23 -14.62
N PRO A 285 -38.84 16.66 -13.81
CA PRO A 285 -39.27 15.27 -13.96
C PRO A 285 -39.66 14.94 -15.42
N GLY A 286 -39.01 13.94 -15.99
CA GLY A 286 -39.18 13.51 -17.39
C GLY A 286 -38.01 13.89 -18.31
N ASP A 287 -37.14 14.80 -17.88
CA ASP A 287 -35.90 15.11 -18.60
C ASP A 287 -34.85 14.00 -18.44
N ASP A 288 -33.93 13.91 -19.42
CA ASP A 288 -32.87 12.89 -19.44
C ASP A 288 -31.70 13.30 -18.53
N VAL A 289 -31.74 12.82 -17.29
CA VAL A 289 -30.67 13.04 -16.29
C VAL A 289 -29.33 12.48 -16.78
N GLN A 290 -29.33 11.35 -17.50
CA GLN A 290 -28.09 10.72 -17.96
C GLN A 290 -27.39 11.58 -19.02
N ALA A 291 -28.14 12.18 -19.94
CA ALA A 291 -27.59 13.10 -20.93
C ALA A 291 -26.96 14.33 -20.26
N ALA A 292 -27.67 14.95 -19.31
CA ALA A 292 -27.19 16.14 -18.62
C ALA A 292 -25.93 15.89 -17.79
N VAL A 293 -25.84 14.77 -17.05
CA VAL A 293 -24.62 14.46 -16.30
C VAL A 293 -23.45 14.08 -17.21
N ALA A 294 -23.70 13.56 -18.41
CA ALA A 294 -22.64 13.26 -19.37
C ALA A 294 -22.01 14.54 -19.95
N ASP A 295 -22.79 15.61 -20.11
CA ASP A 295 -22.29 16.93 -20.52
C ASP A 295 -21.44 17.61 -19.42
N GLY A 296 -21.58 17.18 -18.16
CA GLY A 296 -20.86 17.70 -17.00
C GLY A 296 -21.48 18.99 -16.45
N GLY A 297 -20.70 19.78 -15.71
CA GLY A 297 -21.17 21.09 -15.23
C GLY A 297 -22.03 20.98 -13.97
N THR A 298 -22.98 21.89 -13.80
CA THR A 298 -23.94 21.87 -12.68
C THR A 298 -25.33 21.48 -13.19
N VAL A 299 -25.82 20.32 -12.76
CA VAL A 299 -27.16 19.81 -13.04
C VAL A 299 -28.04 20.02 -11.81
N ARG A 300 -29.05 20.88 -11.93
CA ARG A 300 -30.08 21.10 -10.91
C ARG A 300 -31.33 20.31 -11.23
N LEU A 301 -31.75 19.46 -10.30
CA LEU A 301 -33.01 18.73 -10.35
C LEU A 301 -34.08 19.54 -9.61
N GLY A 302 -35.13 19.93 -10.33
CA GLY A 302 -36.37 20.39 -9.72
C GLY A 302 -37.01 19.31 -8.84
N ALA A 303 -37.93 19.70 -7.96
CA ALA A 303 -38.62 18.75 -7.09
C ALA A 303 -39.50 17.78 -7.92
N GLY A 304 -39.49 16.49 -7.54
CA GLY A 304 -40.30 15.45 -8.17
C GLY A 304 -39.55 14.14 -8.41
N ASP A 305 -40.25 13.19 -9.05
CA ASP A 305 -39.71 11.85 -9.36
C ASP A 305 -39.08 11.79 -10.76
N TYR A 306 -37.79 11.43 -10.82
CA TYR A 306 -37.03 11.16 -12.04
C TYR A 306 -36.90 9.65 -12.21
N ALA A 307 -37.58 9.11 -13.22
CA ALA A 307 -37.52 7.68 -13.52
C ALA A 307 -36.21 7.34 -14.25
N LEU A 308 -35.49 6.35 -13.74
CA LEU A 308 -34.24 5.84 -14.31
C LEU A 308 -34.40 4.34 -14.53
N ASP A 309 -34.23 3.89 -15.77
CA ASP A 309 -34.36 2.48 -16.17
C ASP A 309 -33.01 1.76 -16.29
N ARG A 310 -31.92 2.44 -15.90
CA ARG A 310 -30.54 1.98 -15.96
C ARG A 310 -29.70 2.68 -14.89
N PRO A 311 -28.50 2.19 -14.58
CA PRO A 311 -27.55 2.92 -13.75
C PRO A 311 -27.26 4.32 -14.30
N LEU A 312 -27.12 5.30 -13.42
CA LEU A 312 -26.64 6.64 -13.77
C LEU A 312 -25.12 6.62 -13.80
N ILE A 313 -24.53 6.83 -14.97
CA ILE A 313 -23.08 6.82 -15.17
C ILE A 313 -22.58 8.27 -15.20
N ILE A 314 -21.66 8.60 -14.31
CA ILE A 314 -21.03 9.91 -14.18
C ILE A 314 -19.56 9.78 -14.58
N SER A 315 -19.27 10.04 -15.85
CA SER A 315 -17.92 9.97 -16.43
C SER A 315 -17.30 11.34 -16.71
N THR A 316 -17.97 12.41 -16.29
CA THR A 316 -17.45 13.80 -16.37
C THR A 316 -17.64 14.53 -15.03
N PRO A 317 -16.80 15.53 -14.74
CA PRO A 317 -16.99 16.40 -13.57
C PRO A 317 -18.37 17.05 -13.53
N VAL A 318 -19.15 16.77 -12.48
CA VAL A 318 -20.54 17.25 -12.38
C VAL A 318 -20.94 17.58 -10.95
N ALA A 319 -21.79 18.61 -10.77
CA ALA A 319 -22.61 18.77 -9.58
C ALA A 319 -24.03 18.33 -9.90
N LEU A 320 -24.50 17.26 -9.30
CA LEU A 320 -25.91 16.90 -9.32
C LEU A 320 -26.56 17.36 -8.03
N ILE A 321 -27.42 18.38 -8.12
CA ILE A 321 -28.06 19.03 -6.97
C ILE A 321 -29.57 18.86 -7.12
N GLY A 322 -30.23 18.20 -6.18
CA GLY A 322 -31.68 18.18 -6.10
C GLY A 322 -32.15 18.71 -4.75
N ASP A 323 -33.27 19.42 -4.72
CA ASP A 323 -33.96 19.77 -3.47
C ASP A 323 -35.40 19.27 -3.58
N GLY A 324 -35.70 18.16 -2.91
CA GLY A 324 -36.97 17.44 -3.07
C GLY A 324 -37.07 16.58 -4.33
N ALA A 325 -35.95 16.33 -5.03
CA ALA A 325 -35.89 15.40 -6.15
C ALA A 325 -35.73 13.95 -5.67
N VAL A 326 -36.35 13.01 -6.38
CA VAL A 326 -36.26 11.56 -6.16
C VAL A 326 -35.77 10.88 -7.44
N LEU A 327 -34.57 10.31 -7.41
CA LEU A 327 -34.08 9.42 -8.46
C LEU A 327 -34.66 8.02 -8.21
N ARG A 328 -35.60 7.59 -9.06
CA ARG A 328 -36.31 6.34 -8.92
C ARG A 328 -35.83 5.33 -9.96
N PHE A 329 -35.02 4.39 -9.50
CA PHE A 329 -34.46 3.33 -10.32
C PHE A 329 -35.43 2.17 -10.50
N THR A 330 -35.47 1.63 -11.71
CA THR A 330 -36.17 0.39 -12.07
C THR A 330 -35.24 -0.42 -12.95
N GLN A 331 -35.04 -1.70 -12.64
CA GLN A 331 -34.30 -2.60 -13.52
C GLN A 331 -35.29 -3.35 -14.42
N PRO A 332 -35.26 -3.14 -15.75
CA PRO A 332 -36.09 -3.89 -16.68
C PRO A 332 -35.91 -5.40 -16.57
N ASP A 333 -36.98 -6.14 -16.86
CA ASP A 333 -36.93 -7.59 -16.96
C ASP A 333 -35.95 -8.00 -18.06
N GLY A 334 -35.00 -8.88 -17.73
CA GLY A 334 -34.01 -9.38 -18.67
C GLY A 334 -32.70 -8.59 -18.74
N ASP A 335 -32.62 -7.41 -18.11
CA ASP A 335 -31.36 -6.66 -18.00
C ASP A 335 -30.29 -7.45 -17.25
N ALA A 336 -29.02 -7.13 -17.51
CA ALA A 336 -27.93 -7.67 -16.72
C ALA A 336 -28.01 -7.18 -15.26
N PRO A 337 -27.54 -7.98 -14.29
CA PRO A 337 -27.35 -7.50 -12.94
C PRO A 337 -26.49 -6.23 -12.92
N TRP A 338 -26.82 -5.28 -12.04
CA TRP A 338 -26.10 -4.02 -11.92
C TRP A 338 -25.00 -4.15 -10.87
N SER A 339 -23.83 -3.58 -11.10
CA SER A 339 -22.82 -3.40 -10.05
C SER A 339 -23.22 -2.24 -9.12
N GLU A 340 -23.71 -1.14 -9.72
CA GLU A 340 -24.15 0.03 -8.97
C GLU A 340 -25.38 0.73 -9.59
N ALA A 341 -26.13 1.48 -8.77
CA ALA A 341 -27.22 2.34 -9.29
C ALA A 341 -26.69 3.70 -9.78
N ILE A 342 -25.68 4.26 -9.12
CA ILE A 342 -24.90 5.40 -9.62
C ILE A 342 -23.44 4.97 -9.72
N ALA A 343 -22.89 4.98 -10.93
CA ALA A 343 -21.49 4.69 -11.20
C ALA A 343 -20.72 6.01 -11.35
N ILE A 344 -19.75 6.25 -10.47
CA ILE A 344 -18.85 7.41 -10.55
C ILE A 344 -17.54 6.95 -11.19
N ASP A 345 -17.22 7.56 -12.32
CA ASP A 345 -16.03 7.31 -13.15
C ASP A 345 -15.32 8.64 -13.48
N ALA A 346 -15.38 9.60 -12.55
CA ALA A 346 -14.82 10.93 -12.71
C ALA A 346 -14.48 11.58 -11.37
N GLY A 347 -13.53 12.52 -11.42
CA GLY A 347 -13.23 13.42 -10.31
C GLY A 347 -14.12 14.65 -10.33
N SER A 348 -14.09 15.43 -9.24
CA SER A 348 -14.86 16.68 -9.09
C SER A 348 -16.38 16.47 -9.16
N VAL A 349 -16.85 15.35 -8.64
CA VAL A 349 -18.27 14.98 -8.59
C VAL A 349 -18.86 15.36 -7.25
N SER A 350 -19.97 16.09 -7.26
CA SER A 350 -20.76 16.37 -6.06
C SER A 350 -22.22 15.96 -6.24
N LEU A 351 -22.72 15.07 -5.38
CA LEU A 351 -24.11 14.65 -5.34
C LEU A 351 -24.75 15.23 -4.07
N THR A 352 -25.78 16.08 -4.22
CA THR A 352 -26.33 16.84 -3.10
C THR A 352 -27.85 16.91 -3.08
N GLY A 353 -28.46 16.55 -1.94
CA GLY A 353 -29.83 16.96 -1.56
C GLY A 353 -31.01 16.17 -2.14
N PHE A 354 -30.77 15.10 -2.89
CA PHE A 354 -31.84 14.28 -3.49
C PHE A 354 -31.95 12.89 -2.86
N ALA A 355 -33.07 12.22 -3.12
CA ALA A 355 -33.35 10.86 -2.67
C ALA A 355 -33.05 9.81 -3.75
N LEU A 356 -32.57 8.64 -3.35
CA LEU A 356 -32.45 7.45 -4.20
C LEU A 356 -33.50 6.44 -3.77
N ARG A 357 -34.30 5.94 -4.72
CA ARG A 357 -35.40 4.99 -4.50
C ARG A 357 -35.42 3.94 -5.58
N PHE A 358 -36.05 2.80 -5.28
CA PHE A 358 -36.24 1.71 -6.23
C PHE A 358 -37.73 1.38 -6.35
N ALA A 359 -38.21 1.23 -7.58
CA ALA A 359 -39.61 0.86 -7.83
C ALA A 359 -39.88 -0.65 -7.64
N ALA A 360 -38.83 -1.47 -7.74
CA ALA A 360 -38.86 -2.92 -7.65
C ALA A 360 -37.51 -3.44 -7.15
N PRO A 361 -37.39 -4.73 -6.75
CA PRO A 361 -36.10 -5.34 -6.48
C PRO A 361 -35.13 -5.19 -7.65
N VAL A 362 -33.84 -5.04 -7.34
CA VAL A 362 -32.74 -4.99 -8.32
C VAL A 362 -31.90 -6.25 -8.20
N ARG A 363 -31.53 -6.83 -9.35
CA ARG A 363 -30.52 -7.89 -9.44
C ARG A 363 -29.15 -7.24 -9.44
N TRP A 364 -28.35 -7.56 -8.44
CA TRP A 364 -27.01 -7.02 -8.26
C TRP A 364 -25.94 -7.98 -8.80
N ASP A 365 -24.90 -7.43 -9.41
CA ASP A 365 -23.71 -8.17 -9.78
C ASP A 365 -22.79 -8.33 -8.56
N HIS A 366 -22.78 -9.52 -7.99
CA HIS A 366 -21.92 -9.87 -6.87
C HIS A 366 -20.50 -10.31 -7.29
N ALA A 367 -20.22 -10.36 -8.59
CA ALA A 367 -18.89 -10.70 -9.11
C ALA A 367 -17.93 -9.51 -9.10
N THR A 368 -18.42 -8.28 -8.90
CA THR A 368 -17.55 -7.11 -8.78
C THR A 368 -16.72 -7.18 -7.48
N SER A 369 -15.44 -6.80 -7.55
CA SER A 369 -14.47 -7.02 -6.46
C SER A 369 -14.80 -6.26 -5.18
N TYR A 370 -15.52 -5.14 -5.28
CA TYR A 370 -15.97 -4.32 -4.16
C TYR A 370 -17.42 -4.64 -3.72
N GLY A 371 -18.06 -5.62 -4.34
CA GLY A 371 -19.48 -5.92 -4.14
C GLY A 371 -20.42 -4.85 -4.72
N PRO A 372 -21.71 -5.13 -4.81
CA PRO A 372 -22.66 -4.18 -5.38
C PRO A 372 -22.93 -2.99 -4.45
N ALA A 373 -23.20 -1.82 -5.02
CA ALA A 373 -23.38 -0.58 -4.27
C ALA A 373 -24.54 0.29 -4.78
N LEU A 374 -25.13 1.13 -3.92
CA LEU A 374 -26.06 2.16 -4.39
C LEU A 374 -25.31 3.24 -5.20
N ILE A 375 -24.13 3.63 -4.70
CA ILE A 375 -23.21 4.56 -5.34
C ILE A 375 -21.86 3.86 -5.34
N GLY A 376 -21.37 3.50 -6.53
CA GLY A 376 -20.12 2.77 -6.73
C GLY A 376 -19.09 3.61 -7.48
N PHE A 377 -17.84 3.20 -7.39
CA PHE A 377 -16.72 3.83 -8.09
C PHE A 377 -16.20 2.86 -9.15
N ALA A 378 -16.36 3.22 -10.42
CA ALA A 378 -16.07 2.32 -11.54
C ALA A 378 -14.58 2.33 -11.94
N SER A 379 -13.87 3.42 -11.64
CA SER A 379 -12.44 3.57 -11.95
C SER A 379 -11.52 3.34 -10.75
N PRO A 380 -10.23 3.02 -10.99
CA PRO A 380 -9.21 3.02 -9.96
C PRO A 380 -9.09 4.37 -9.25
N TRP A 381 -8.56 4.34 -8.02
CA TRP A 381 -8.52 5.44 -7.05
C TRP A 381 -8.10 6.81 -7.60
N ASP A 382 -7.23 6.85 -8.61
CA ASP A 382 -6.72 8.11 -9.16
C ASP A 382 -7.76 8.95 -9.90
N ALA A 383 -8.83 8.35 -10.41
CA ALA A 383 -9.92 9.08 -11.07
C ALA A 383 -10.92 9.69 -10.07
N ASN A 384 -11.04 9.10 -8.88
CA ASN A 384 -12.10 9.39 -7.90
C ASN A 384 -11.67 10.44 -6.86
N ARG A 385 -11.23 11.61 -7.32
CA ARG A 385 -10.81 12.74 -6.47
C ARG A 385 -11.91 13.78 -6.35
N ALA A 386 -11.88 14.63 -5.33
CA ALA A 386 -12.83 15.74 -5.15
C ALA A 386 -14.30 15.30 -5.13
N LEU A 387 -14.58 14.18 -4.45
CA LEU A 387 -15.92 13.62 -4.33
C LEU A 387 -16.65 14.18 -3.11
N ARG A 388 -17.91 14.60 -3.31
CA ARG A 388 -18.79 15.08 -2.24
C ARG A 388 -20.16 14.44 -2.33
N LEU A 389 -20.56 13.73 -1.28
CA LEU A 389 -21.86 13.09 -1.16
C LEU A 389 -22.56 13.69 0.07
N GLU A 390 -23.50 14.60 -0.15
CA GLU A 390 -24.03 15.45 0.92
C GLU A 390 -25.56 15.44 0.94
N ARG A 391 -26.16 15.26 2.14
CA ARG A 391 -27.62 15.36 2.34
C ARG A 391 -28.42 14.45 1.40
N LEU A 392 -27.89 13.26 1.10
CA LEU A 392 -28.58 12.25 0.31
C LEU A 392 -29.54 11.46 1.20
N ASP A 393 -30.71 11.13 0.66
CA ASP A 393 -31.68 10.23 1.29
C ASP A 393 -31.64 8.88 0.55
N LEU A 394 -31.02 7.86 1.15
CA LEU A 394 -30.75 6.58 0.51
C LEU A 394 -31.71 5.50 1.01
N GLU A 395 -32.39 4.82 0.09
CA GLU A 395 -33.18 3.62 0.39
C GLU A 395 -32.63 2.42 -0.38
N ALA A 396 -32.40 1.30 0.30
CA ALA A 396 -32.02 0.04 -0.35
C ALA A 396 -33.19 -0.48 -1.23
N PRO A 397 -32.91 -1.23 -2.31
CA PRO A 397 -33.99 -1.82 -3.10
C PRO A 397 -34.84 -2.76 -2.24
N PRO A 398 -36.15 -2.87 -2.51
CA PRO A 398 -37.00 -3.86 -1.86
C PRO A 398 -36.39 -5.25 -1.94
N SER A 399 -36.48 -6.02 -0.86
CA SER A 399 -36.02 -7.41 -0.86
C SER A 399 -36.74 -8.21 -1.95
N GLY A 400 -36.00 -8.61 -2.98
CA GLY A 400 -36.46 -9.53 -4.01
C GLY A 400 -36.27 -10.98 -3.57
N ALA A 401 -37.09 -11.90 -4.11
CA ALA A 401 -36.90 -13.33 -3.92
C ALA A 401 -35.57 -13.78 -4.55
N ALA A 402 -34.63 -14.21 -3.69
CA ALA A 402 -33.38 -14.97 -3.89
C ALA A 402 -32.51 -14.74 -5.17
N PRO A 403 -31.17 -14.74 -5.04
CA PRO A 403 -30.27 -14.66 -6.20
C PRO A 403 -30.52 -15.84 -7.16
N GLY A 404 -30.70 -15.52 -8.45
CA GLY A 404 -30.80 -16.50 -9.55
C GLY A 404 -29.44 -16.84 -10.12
#